data_AF-A0A554MC66-F1
#
_entry.id   AF-A0A554MC66-F1
#
_cell.length_a   1.000
_cell.length_b   1.000
_cell.length_c   1.000
_cell.angle_alpha   90.00
_cell.angle_beta   90.00
_cell.angle_gamma   90.00
#
_symmetry.space_group_name_H-M   'P 1'
#
loop_
_entity.id
_entity.type
_entity.pdbx_description
1 polymer ?
#
loop_
_entity_poly.entity_id
_entity_poly.type
_entity_poly.pdbx_seq_one_letter_code
_entity_poly.pdbx_strand_id
1 'polypeptide(L)'
;MNKITLTTVKKFIKDNDNIYLKVKSSFDGGIDCIAYEQNAEFKKAVLSEEHKKNTLGIQGLWLVLSSRDYFTPYEDETFKGLEISNSCGNSIIAVKKYE
;
A
#
# COMPACT_ATOMS: atom_id res chain seq x y z
N MET A 1 -21.46 3.22 2.03
CA MET A 1 -20.07 3.16 1.52
C MET A 1 -19.83 1.79 0.91
N ASN A 2 -19.43 1.72 -0.36
CA ASN A 2 -19.05 0.44 -0.97
C ASN A 2 -17.74 -0.05 -0.35
N LYS A 3 -17.69 -1.30 0.10
CA LYS A 3 -16.49 -1.90 0.67
C LYS A 3 -15.40 -1.99 -0.41
N ILE A 4 -14.25 -1.37 -0.16
CA ILE A 4 -13.09 -1.53 -1.04
C ILE A 4 -12.60 -2.97 -0.90
N THR A 5 -12.37 -3.62 -2.05
CA THR A 5 -11.97 -5.03 -2.10
C THR A 5 -10.56 -5.16 -2.65
N LEU A 6 -9.94 -6.33 -2.43
CA LEU A 6 -8.67 -6.67 -3.06
C LEU A 6 -8.73 -6.56 -4.59
N THR A 7 -9.88 -6.87 -5.19
CA THR A 7 -10.10 -6.71 -6.64
C THR A 7 -10.02 -5.25 -7.07
N THR A 8 -10.56 -4.33 -6.27
CA THR A 8 -10.46 -2.89 -6.50
C THR A 8 -9.00 -2.43 -6.43
N VAL A 9 -8.24 -2.91 -5.44
CA VAL A 9 -6.81 -2.59 -5.29
C VAL A 9 -6.00 -3.11 -6.49
N LYS A 10 -6.21 -4.36 -6.90
CA LYS A 10 -5.56 -4.95 -8.08
C LYS A 10 -5.87 -4.19 -9.35
N LYS A 11 -7.13 -3.78 -9.53
CA LYS A 11 -7.54 -2.97 -10.68
C LYS A 11 -6.87 -1.59 -10.64
N PHE A 12 -6.84 -0.94 -9.48
CA PHE A 12 -6.15 0.34 -9.30
C PHE A 12 -4.66 0.25 -9.70
N ILE A 13 -3.96 -0.81 -9.28
CA ILE A 13 -2.56 -1.01 -9.66
C ILE A 13 -2.40 -1.27 -11.16
N LYS A 14 -3.33 -2.03 -11.77
CA LYS A 14 -3.28 -2.35 -13.19
C LYS A 14 -3.58 -1.14 -14.09
N ASP A 15 -4.49 -0.28 -13.67
CA ASP A 15 -4.98 0.84 -14.48
C ASP A 15 -4.05 2.07 -14.43
N ASN A 16 -3.01 2.07 -13.58
CA ASN A 16 -2.12 3.20 -13.38
C ASN A 16 -0.65 2.78 -13.49
N ASP A 17 0.11 3.41 -14.40
CA ASP A 17 1.55 3.12 -14.57
C ASP A 17 2.44 3.88 -13.57
N ASN A 18 2.02 5.07 -13.11
CA ASN A 18 2.80 5.95 -12.23
C ASN A 18 2.31 5.88 -10.77
N ILE A 19 2.48 4.73 -10.13
CA ILE A 19 2.10 4.53 -8.73
C ILE A 19 3.20 5.05 -7.81
N TYR A 20 2.80 5.66 -6.72
CA TYR A 20 3.64 6.06 -5.60
C TYR A 20 3.25 5.24 -4.36
N LEU A 21 4.24 4.83 -3.60
CA LEU A 21 4.11 4.09 -2.35
C LEU A 21 4.66 4.94 -1.21
N LYS A 22 3.90 5.00 -0.11
CA LYS A 22 4.37 5.50 1.18
C LYS A 22 4.18 4.41 2.22
N VAL A 23 5.27 3.87 2.74
CA VAL A 23 5.25 2.89 3.84
C VAL A 23 5.27 3.68 5.15
N LYS A 24 4.24 3.54 5.97
CA LYS A 24 4.12 4.21 7.27
C LYS A 24 4.65 3.33 8.41
N SER A 25 4.46 2.02 8.28
CA SER A 25 5.00 1.04 9.21
C SER A 25 5.15 -0.33 8.56
N SER A 26 6.08 -1.12 9.09
CA SER A 26 6.39 -2.46 8.60
C SER A 26 6.75 -3.39 9.75
N PHE A 27 6.56 -4.68 9.52
CA PHE A 27 6.98 -5.72 10.47
C PHE A 27 8.51 -5.80 10.58
N ASP A 28 9.02 -5.77 11.80
CA ASP A 28 10.46 -5.80 12.10
C ASP A 28 10.89 -6.97 13.02
N GLY A 29 9.94 -7.76 13.51
CA GLY A 29 10.20 -8.87 14.44
C GLY A 29 10.62 -8.44 15.85
N GLY A 30 10.46 -7.15 16.20
CA GLY A 30 10.64 -6.65 17.55
C GLY A 30 9.54 -7.08 18.52
N ILE A 31 9.56 -6.58 19.75
CA ILE A 31 8.57 -6.93 20.80
C ILE A 31 7.15 -6.60 20.34
N ASP A 32 6.95 -5.40 19.78
CA ASP A 32 5.68 -4.94 19.23
C ASP A 32 5.47 -5.37 17.76
N CYS A 33 6.46 -6.04 17.16
CA CYS A 33 6.44 -6.56 15.80
C CYS A 33 6.17 -5.54 14.69
N ILE A 34 6.17 -4.23 14.98
CA ILE A 34 5.89 -3.14 14.05
C ILE A 34 6.86 -2.00 14.31
N ALA A 35 7.63 -1.65 13.28
CA ALA A 35 8.41 -0.42 13.24
C ALA A 35 7.66 0.66 12.46
N TYR A 36 7.56 1.87 13.03
CA TYR A 36 7.05 3.05 12.32
C TYR A 36 8.17 3.74 11.56
N GLU A 37 7.90 4.08 10.30
CA GLU A 37 8.82 4.86 9.48
C GLU A 37 8.64 6.34 9.82
N GLN A 38 9.59 6.90 10.58
CA GLN A 38 9.50 8.28 11.07
C GLN A 38 9.52 9.30 9.93
N ASN A 39 10.19 8.98 8.82
CA ASN A 39 10.29 9.83 7.64
C ASN A 39 9.55 9.21 6.46
N ALA A 40 8.33 8.76 6.69
CA ALA A 40 7.50 8.12 5.66
C ALA A 40 7.14 9.12 4.55
N GLU A 41 7.72 8.91 3.38
CA GLU A 41 7.52 9.75 2.18
C GLU A 41 6.95 8.94 1.02
N PHE A 42 6.29 9.62 0.09
CA PHE A 42 5.86 9.00 -1.17
C PHE A 42 7.06 8.84 -2.10
N LYS A 43 7.33 7.59 -2.50
CA LYS A 43 8.36 7.23 -3.47
C LYS A 43 7.70 6.54 -4.66
N LYS A 44 8.28 6.68 -5.85
CA LYS A 44 7.77 5.94 -7.02
C LYS A 44 7.84 4.44 -6.73
N ALA A 45 6.75 3.73 -7.00
CA ALA A 45 6.66 2.30 -6.76
C ALA A 45 7.69 1.56 -7.61
N VAL A 46 8.43 0.65 -6.98
CA VAL A 46 9.38 -0.23 -7.66
C VAL A 46 8.68 -1.57 -7.88
N LEU A 47 8.72 -2.07 -9.12
CA LEU A 47 8.13 -3.36 -9.46
C LEU A 47 9.03 -4.50 -8.98
N SER A 48 8.43 -5.55 -8.42
CA SER A 48 9.13 -6.76 -8.03
C SER A 48 8.28 -8.00 -8.28
N GLU A 49 8.90 -9.09 -8.74
CA GLU A 49 8.23 -10.38 -8.88
C GLU A 49 8.27 -11.20 -7.58
N GLU A 50 9.04 -10.76 -6.59
CA GLU A 50 9.13 -11.44 -5.30
C GLU A 50 7.83 -11.32 -4.51
N HIS A 51 7.39 -12.45 -3.96
CA HIS A 51 6.17 -12.56 -3.15
C HIS A 51 4.94 -11.89 -3.80
N LYS A 52 4.82 -11.92 -5.14
CA LYS A 52 3.80 -11.21 -5.94
C LYS A 52 2.37 -11.35 -5.43
N LYS A 53 2.03 -12.48 -4.80
CA LYS A 53 0.73 -12.70 -4.17
C LYS A 53 0.44 -11.71 -3.02
N ASN A 54 1.44 -11.38 -2.22
CA ASN A 54 1.39 -10.50 -1.06
C ASN A 54 1.75 -9.05 -1.43
N THR A 55 2.66 -8.85 -2.39
CA THR A 55 3.13 -7.51 -2.78
C THR A 55 2.33 -6.88 -3.91
N LEU A 56 1.48 -7.68 -4.60
CA LEU A 56 0.83 -7.31 -5.86
C LEU A 56 1.81 -6.81 -6.94
N GLY A 57 3.08 -7.16 -6.82
CA GLY A 57 4.13 -6.71 -7.73
C GLY A 57 4.80 -5.39 -7.33
N ILE A 58 4.48 -4.81 -6.17
CA ILE A 58 5.04 -3.54 -5.69
C ILE A 58 5.96 -3.81 -4.49
N GLN A 59 7.25 -3.49 -4.63
CA GLN A 59 8.22 -3.60 -3.54
C GLN A 59 7.83 -2.69 -2.36
N GLY A 60 7.84 -3.24 -1.14
CA GLY A 60 7.48 -2.53 0.08
C GLY A 60 5.99 -2.56 0.43
N LEU A 61 5.12 -2.97 -0.49
CA LEU A 61 3.73 -3.28 -0.19
C LEU A 61 3.61 -4.69 0.37
N TRP A 62 2.83 -4.88 1.44
CA TRP A 62 2.58 -6.20 2.00
C TRP A 62 1.10 -6.40 2.35
N LEU A 63 0.51 -7.45 1.79
CA LEU A 63 -0.82 -7.94 2.10
C LEU A 63 -0.73 -9.28 2.84
N VAL A 64 -1.49 -9.42 3.92
CA VAL A 64 -1.62 -10.69 4.66
C VAL A 64 -2.67 -11.62 4.02
N LEU A 65 -3.55 -11.08 3.18
CA LEU A 65 -4.62 -11.78 2.48
C LEU A 65 -5.67 -12.38 3.43
N SER A 66 -6.47 -13.32 2.93
CA SER A 66 -7.50 -14.02 3.72
C SER A 66 -8.48 -13.08 4.43
N SER A 67 -8.82 -11.96 3.78
CA SER A 67 -9.72 -10.92 4.30
C SER A 67 -9.25 -10.25 5.60
N ARG A 68 -7.94 -10.22 5.86
CA ARG A 68 -7.32 -9.55 7.01
C ARG A 68 -6.63 -8.23 6.65
N ASP A 69 -6.76 -7.81 5.39
CA ASP A 69 -6.32 -6.49 4.93
C ASP A 69 -7.49 -5.50 4.96
N TYR A 70 -7.24 -4.33 5.53
CA TYR A 70 -8.17 -3.22 5.57
C TYR A 70 -7.77 -2.21 4.49
N PHE A 71 -8.75 -1.80 3.68
CA PHE A 71 -8.56 -0.85 2.60
C PHE A 71 -9.43 0.37 2.84
N THR A 72 -8.79 1.54 2.90
CA THR A 72 -9.44 2.84 3.10
C THR A 72 -9.08 3.77 1.95
N PRO A 73 -10.02 4.63 1.48
CA PRO A 73 -9.69 5.63 0.49
C PRO A 73 -8.67 6.62 1.09
N TYR A 74 -7.68 7.00 0.30
CA TYR A 74 -6.69 8.01 0.66
C TYR A 74 -6.75 9.16 -0.35
N GLU A 75 -6.76 10.39 0.15
CA GLU A 75 -6.73 11.58 -0.69
C GLU A 75 -6.11 12.75 0.08
N ASP A 76 -5.10 13.39 -0.50
CA ASP A 76 -4.50 14.62 0.00
C ASP A 76 -4.44 15.69 -1.12
N GLU A 77 -3.74 16.79 -0.92
CA GLU A 77 -3.63 17.87 -1.92
C GLU A 77 -2.97 17.42 -3.24
N THR A 78 -2.04 16.47 -3.18
CA THR A 78 -1.17 16.05 -4.30
C THR A 78 -1.52 14.66 -4.83
N PHE A 79 -2.00 13.76 -3.97
CA PHE A 79 -2.15 12.33 -4.23
C PHE A 79 -3.58 11.84 -3.97
N LYS A 80 -3.96 10.81 -4.71
CA LYS A 80 -5.21 10.06 -4.52
C LYS A 80 -4.97 8.57 -4.67
N GLY A 81 -5.54 7.76 -3.79
CA GLY A 81 -5.36 6.32 -3.81
C GLY A 81 -6.02 5.59 -2.65
N LEU A 82 -5.29 4.61 -2.10
CA LEU A 82 -5.77 3.66 -1.11
C LEU A 82 -4.73 3.51 0.00
N GLU A 83 -5.17 3.65 1.24
CA GLU A 83 -4.41 3.24 2.41
C GLU A 83 -4.74 1.76 2.72
N ILE A 84 -3.70 1.01 3.03
CA ILE A 84 -3.70 -0.43 3.22
C ILE A 84 -3.11 -0.69 4.60
N SER A 85 -3.89 -1.34 5.46
CA SER A 85 -3.51 -1.64 6.83
C SER A 85 -3.74 -3.11 7.16
N ASN A 86 -2.79 -3.74 7.83
CA ASN A 86 -2.93 -5.08 8.38
C ASN A 86 -2.03 -5.27 9.60
N SER A 87 -1.97 -6.49 10.14
CA SER A 87 -1.16 -6.83 11.31
C SER A 87 0.35 -6.73 11.09
N CYS A 88 0.82 -6.55 9.84
CA CYS A 88 2.23 -6.46 9.49
C CYS A 88 2.65 -5.04 9.11
N GLY A 89 1.74 -4.06 9.15
CA GLY A 89 2.07 -2.66 8.90
C GLY A 89 0.99 -1.90 8.14
N ASN A 90 1.37 -0.69 7.75
CA ASN A 90 0.51 0.24 7.04
C ASN A 90 1.26 0.89 5.88
N SER A 91 0.60 0.98 4.74
CA SER A 91 1.14 1.58 3.53
C SER A 91 0.05 2.31 2.74
N ILE A 92 0.44 3.29 1.94
CA ILE A 92 -0.45 4.02 1.05
C ILE A 92 0.05 3.84 -0.37
N ILE A 93 -0.82 3.37 -1.26
CA ILE A 93 -0.59 3.41 -2.71
C ILE A 93 -1.42 4.54 -3.29
N ALA A 94 -0.80 5.38 -4.12
CA ALA A 94 -1.48 6.54 -4.69
C ALA A 94 -0.91 6.95 -6.05
N VAL A 95 -1.69 7.73 -6.79
CA VAL A 95 -1.27 8.44 -8.00
C VAL A 95 -1.32 9.94 -7.74
N LYS A 96 -0.53 10.72 -8.48
CA LYS A 96 -0.63 12.18 -8.43
C LYS A 96 -1.95 12.64 -9.04
N LYS A 97 -2.58 13.64 -8.43
CA LYS A 97 -3.81 14.26 -8.93
C LYS A 97 -3.57 15.14 -10.16
N TYR A 98 -2.37 15.74 -10.23
CA TYR A 98 -1.93 16.62 -11.29
C TYR A 98 -0.60 16.07 -11.81
N GLU A 99 -0.59 15.64 -13.07
CA GLU A 99 0.62 15.26 -13.82
C GLU A 99 1.05 16.41 -14.75
#